data_AF-A0A5C6UTG6-F1
#
_entry.id   AF-A0A5C6UTG6-F1
#
_cell.length_a   1.000
_cell.length_b   1.000
_cell.length_c   1.000
_cell.angle_alpha   90.00
_cell.angle_beta   90.00
_cell.angle_gamma   90.00
#
_symmetry.space_group_name_H-M   'P 1'
#
loop_
_entity.id
_entity.type
_entity.pdbx_description
1 polymer ?
#
loop_
_entity_poly.entity_id
_entity_poly.type
_entity_poly.pdbx_seq_one_letter_code
_entity_poly.pdbx_strand_id
1 'polypeptide(L)'
;MEGDRLTEGKAKYYIQKAGFKVKEGTTQGGFWSNTKTWRRASFNTLNCLLGCSIGDFGMIIYLQAYHPDTSIFWQMTLAIIAGLITSIALETVLLKSREEFGWLDALKTAFGMSFISMVGMEIAMNTTDFMITGAKANFSDPVYWLALIAALIAGFIAPLPYNYYKLEKFKKACH
;
A
#
# COMPACT_ATOMS: atom_id res chain seq x y z
N MET A 1 43.07 -35.45 23.60
CA MET A 1 41.69 -35.96 23.57
C MET A 1 40.96 -35.15 22.52
N GLU A 2 40.99 -35.61 21.28
CA GLU A 2 40.38 -34.92 20.13
C GLU A 2 38.86 -35.10 20.24
N GLY A 3 38.15 -34.03 20.62
CA GLY A 3 36.69 -34.05 20.70
C GLY A 3 36.10 -34.09 19.30
N ASP A 4 35.62 -35.26 18.88
CA ASP A 4 34.95 -35.47 17.60
C ASP A 4 33.84 -34.42 17.40
N ARG A 5 34.05 -33.50 16.46
CA ARG A 5 33.03 -32.51 16.09
C ARG A 5 31.81 -33.23 15.52
N LEU A 6 30.67 -33.09 16.18
CA LEU A 6 29.36 -33.56 15.70
C LEU A 6 29.02 -32.83 14.39
N THR A 7 29.12 -33.54 13.27
CA THR A 7 28.65 -33.04 11.97
C THR A 7 27.13 -33.10 11.91
N GLU A 8 26.53 -32.21 11.11
CA GLU A 8 25.07 -32.08 10.98
C GLU A 8 24.39 -33.42 10.61
N GLY A 9 25.06 -34.23 9.78
CA GLY A 9 24.60 -35.58 9.40
C GLY A 9 24.61 -36.59 10.56
N LYS A 10 25.65 -36.58 11.40
CA LYS A 10 25.72 -37.44 12.61
C LYS A 10 24.64 -37.02 13.61
N ALA A 11 24.42 -35.71 13.80
CA ALA A 11 23.38 -35.20 14.69
C ALA A 11 21.97 -35.64 14.25
N LYS A 12 21.62 -35.49 12.97
CA LYS A 12 20.33 -35.96 12.42
C LYS A 12 20.12 -37.46 12.64
N TYR A 13 21.16 -38.28 12.44
CA TYR A 13 21.11 -39.73 12.66
C TYR A 13 20.79 -40.10 14.12
N TYR A 14 21.49 -39.49 15.09
CA TYR A 14 21.25 -39.79 16.51
C TYR A 14 19.87 -39.33 16.99
N ILE A 15 19.38 -38.18 16.49
CA ILE A 15 18.04 -37.66 16.84
C ILE A 15 16.93 -38.58 16.31
N GLN A 16 17.05 -39.06 15.06
CA GLN A 16 16.11 -40.03 14.50
C GLN A 16 16.18 -41.38 15.23
N LYS A 17 17.39 -41.85 15.58
CA LYS A 17 17.58 -43.08 16.36
C LYS A 17 16.95 -43.01 17.75
N ALA A 18 16.91 -41.82 18.35
CA ALA A 18 16.22 -41.55 19.62
C ALA A 18 14.69 -41.44 19.48
N GLY A 19 14.12 -41.69 18.29
CA GLY A 19 12.69 -41.69 18.05
C GLY A 19 12.08 -40.31 17.75
N PHE A 20 12.90 -39.27 17.65
CA PHE A 20 12.42 -37.92 17.32
C PHE A 20 12.44 -37.69 15.80
N LYS A 21 11.32 -37.23 15.25
CA LYS A 21 11.27 -36.76 13.86
C LYS A 21 11.88 -35.36 13.76
N VAL A 22 13.03 -35.25 13.11
CA VAL A 22 13.60 -33.95 12.73
C VAL A 22 12.70 -33.34 11.65
N LYS A 23 11.95 -32.30 12.02
CA LYS A 23 11.26 -31.47 11.03
C LYS A 23 12.32 -30.57 10.42
N GLU A 24 12.60 -30.70 9.12
CA GLU A 24 13.44 -29.72 8.46
C GLU A 24 12.78 -28.36 8.65
N GLY A 25 13.46 -27.47 9.37
CA GLY A 25 13.03 -26.09 9.46
C GLY A 25 13.03 -25.56 8.04
N THR A 26 11.85 -25.29 7.49
CA THR A 26 11.80 -24.49 6.28
C THR A 26 12.57 -23.22 6.58
N THR A 27 13.66 -22.99 5.85
CA THR A 27 14.28 -21.68 5.79
C THR A 27 13.17 -20.76 5.32
N GLN A 28 12.49 -20.10 6.27
CA GLN A 28 11.55 -19.05 5.96
C GLN A 28 12.38 -18.08 5.12
N GLY A 29 12.06 -17.97 3.83
CA GLY A 29 12.72 -16.99 2.97
C GLY A 29 12.70 -15.63 3.68
N GLY A 30 13.74 -14.82 3.45
CA GLY A 30 13.90 -13.54 4.15
C GLY A 30 12.59 -12.73 4.16
N PHE A 31 12.36 -11.91 5.17
CA PHE A 31 11.08 -11.22 5.42
C PHE A 31 10.41 -10.63 4.16
N TRP A 32 11.18 -10.17 3.18
CA TRP A 32 10.74 -9.56 1.92
C TRP A 32 10.56 -10.52 0.73
N SER A 33 10.69 -11.84 0.90
CA SER A 33 10.71 -12.80 -0.21
C SER A 33 9.33 -13.35 -0.59
N ASN A 34 8.25 -12.97 0.11
CA ASN A 34 6.93 -13.57 -0.12
C ASN A 34 6.20 -12.90 -1.29
N THR A 35 6.25 -13.53 -2.46
CA THR A 35 5.60 -13.02 -3.68
C THR A 35 4.08 -12.86 -3.53
N LYS A 36 3.42 -13.71 -2.74
CA LYS A 36 1.96 -13.61 -2.52
C LYS A 36 1.61 -12.35 -1.71
N THR A 37 2.40 -12.06 -0.67
CA THR A 37 2.27 -10.84 0.14
C THR A 37 2.51 -9.60 -0.72
N TRP A 38 3.56 -9.59 -1.56
CA TRP A 38 3.83 -8.50 -2.50
C TRP A 38 2.70 -8.27 -3.49
N ARG A 39 2.14 -9.35 -4.05
CA ARG A 39 1.00 -9.24 -4.98
C ARG A 39 -0.23 -8.64 -4.29
N ARG A 40 -0.56 -9.10 -3.08
CA ARG A 40 -1.69 -8.56 -2.30
C ARG A 40 -1.46 -7.10 -1.90
N ALA A 41 -0.26 -6.75 -1.43
CA ALA A 41 0.12 -5.37 -1.10
C ALA A 41 0.00 -4.44 -2.32
N SER A 42 0.46 -4.90 -3.48
CA SER A 42 0.39 -4.14 -4.73
C SER A 42 -1.05 -3.89 -5.16
N PHE A 43 -1.92 -4.92 -5.11
CA PHE A 43 -3.34 -4.73 -5.45
C PHE A 43 -4.04 -3.75 -4.50
N ASN A 44 -3.80 -3.84 -3.19
CA ASN A 44 -4.40 -2.90 -2.25
C ASN A 44 -3.93 -1.47 -2.52
N THR A 45 -2.63 -1.30 -2.78
CA THR A 45 -2.03 0.00 -3.11
C THR A 45 -2.59 0.56 -4.42
N LEU A 46 -2.75 -0.26 -5.46
CA LEU A 46 -3.35 0.15 -6.72
C LEU A 46 -4.81 0.59 -6.56
N ASN A 47 -5.60 -0.13 -5.76
CA ASN A 47 -6.99 0.27 -5.51
C ASN A 47 -7.06 1.61 -4.77
N CYS A 48 -6.17 1.84 -3.81
CA CYS A 48 -6.07 3.13 -3.13
C CYS A 48 -5.70 4.25 -4.11
N LEU A 49 -4.68 4.02 -4.95
CA LEU A 49 -4.20 4.99 -5.94
C LEU A 49 -5.30 5.35 -6.95
N LEU A 50 -6.03 4.34 -7.44
CA LEU A 50 -7.16 4.54 -8.33
C LEU A 50 -8.27 5.37 -7.68
N GLY A 51 -8.63 5.04 -6.43
CA GLY A 51 -9.61 5.80 -5.68
C GLY A 51 -9.20 7.26 -5.49
N CYS A 52 -7.99 7.50 -4.95
CA CYS A 52 -7.44 8.83 -4.75
C CYS A 52 -7.43 9.64 -6.06
N SER A 53 -6.91 9.07 -7.14
CA SER A 53 -6.86 9.74 -8.45
C SER A 53 -8.25 10.14 -8.94
N ILE A 54 -9.25 9.26 -8.82
CA ILE A 54 -10.62 9.54 -9.25
C ILE A 54 -11.22 10.71 -8.43
N GLY A 55 -11.02 10.71 -7.11
CA GLY A 55 -11.49 11.79 -6.25
C GLY A 55 -10.79 13.12 -6.52
N ASP A 56 -9.47 13.09 -6.66
CA ASP A 56 -8.65 14.28 -6.93
C ASP A 56 -9.06 14.93 -8.25
N PHE A 57 -9.12 14.15 -9.34
CA PHE A 57 -9.55 14.67 -10.63
C PHE A 57 -11.00 15.16 -10.58
N GLY A 58 -11.90 14.41 -9.95
CA GLY A 58 -13.30 14.80 -9.81
C GLY A 58 -13.45 16.16 -9.13
N MET A 59 -12.70 16.39 -8.03
CA MET A 59 -12.74 17.64 -7.29
C MET A 59 -12.03 18.78 -8.04
N ILE A 60 -10.89 18.52 -8.66
CA ILE A 60 -10.18 19.52 -9.47
C ILE A 60 -11.06 19.98 -10.64
N ILE A 61 -11.71 19.04 -11.35
CA ILE A 61 -12.63 19.36 -12.45
C ILE A 61 -13.82 20.17 -11.94
N TYR A 62 -14.41 19.76 -10.82
CA TYR A 62 -15.54 20.48 -10.21
C TYR A 62 -15.17 21.91 -9.82
N LEU A 63 -14.03 22.09 -9.14
CA LEU A 63 -13.57 23.41 -8.72
C LEU A 63 -13.21 24.29 -9.91
N GLN A 64 -12.59 23.75 -10.96
CA GLN A 64 -12.30 24.54 -12.16
C GLN A 64 -13.55 24.91 -12.97
N ALA A 65 -14.59 24.07 -12.96
CA ALA A 65 -15.85 24.34 -13.67
C ALA A 65 -16.74 25.37 -12.95
N TYR A 66 -16.81 25.31 -11.61
CA TYR A 66 -17.78 26.10 -10.83
C TYR A 66 -17.15 27.17 -9.93
N HIS A 67 -15.89 27.00 -9.51
CA HIS A 67 -15.19 27.90 -8.58
C HIS A 67 -13.72 28.15 -9.00
N PRO A 68 -13.46 28.67 -10.21
CA PRO A 68 -12.10 28.83 -10.73
C PRO A 68 -11.24 29.79 -9.90
N ASP A 69 -11.85 30.75 -9.21
CA ASP A 69 -11.16 31.77 -8.40
C ASP A 69 -10.70 31.27 -7.01
N THR A 70 -10.96 29.99 -6.70
CA THR A 70 -10.55 29.41 -5.41
C THR A 70 -9.03 29.32 -5.32
N SER A 71 -8.46 29.70 -4.16
CA SER A 71 -7.02 29.59 -3.93
C SER A 71 -6.51 28.16 -4.18
N ILE A 72 -5.34 28.04 -4.81
CA ILE A 72 -4.66 26.76 -5.10
C ILE A 72 -4.56 25.88 -3.85
N PHE A 73 -4.27 26.48 -2.69
CA PHE A 73 -4.18 25.75 -1.42
C PHE A 73 -5.49 25.06 -1.05
N TRP A 74 -6.62 25.74 -1.25
CA TRP A 74 -7.95 25.18 -1.00
C TRP A 74 -8.31 24.12 -2.03
N GLN A 75 -7.96 24.33 -3.30
CA GLN A 75 -8.19 23.35 -4.35
C GLN A 75 -7.45 22.03 -4.06
N MET A 76 -6.17 22.11 -3.70
CA MET A 76 -5.37 20.93 -3.33
C MET A 76 -5.94 20.24 -2.09
N THR A 77 -6.25 21.00 -1.03
CA THR A 77 -6.77 20.42 0.23
C THR A 77 -8.09 19.69 0.00
N LEU A 78 -9.00 20.29 -0.78
CA LEU A 78 -10.29 19.70 -1.09
C LEU A 78 -10.16 18.48 -2.01
N ALA A 79 -9.24 18.53 -2.98
CA ALA A 79 -8.93 17.38 -3.84
C ALA A 79 -8.47 16.20 -2.99
N ILE A 80 -7.46 16.39 -2.14
CA ILE A 80 -6.94 15.35 -1.24
C ILE A 80 -8.06 14.75 -0.37
N ILE A 81 -8.92 15.59 0.21
CA ILE A 81 -10.04 15.10 1.03
C ILE A 81 -11.00 14.24 0.19
N ALA A 82 -11.33 14.69 -1.02
CA ALA A 82 -12.17 13.92 -1.94
C ALA A 82 -11.50 12.61 -2.40
N GLY A 83 -10.20 12.63 -2.70
CA GLY A 83 -9.37 11.47 -3.00
C GLY A 83 -9.38 10.45 -1.87
N LEU A 84 -9.14 10.88 -0.63
CA LEU A 84 -9.18 10.01 0.53
C LEU A 84 -10.58 9.40 0.75
N ILE A 85 -11.65 10.19 0.64
CA ILE A 85 -13.03 9.68 0.82
C ILE A 85 -13.36 8.62 -0.24
N THR A 86 -13.06 8.90 -1.50
CA THR A 86 -13.34 7.98 -2.62
C THR A 86 -12.49 6.71 -2.53
N SER A 87 -11.22 6.82 -2.12
CA SER A 87 -10.32 5.71 -1.85
C SER A 87 -10.83 4.80 -0.73
N ILE A 88 -11.23 5.37 0.42
CA ILE A 88 -11.81 4.62 1.54
C ILE A 88 -13.11 3.95 1.13
N ALA A 89 -13.98 4.65 0.38
CA ALA A 89 -15.23 4.09 -0.11
C ALA A 89 -14.99 2.89 -1.03
N LEU A 90 -14.07 3.02 -2.00
CA LEU A 90 -13.74 1.97 -2.95
C LEU A 90 -13.11 0.75 -2.25
N GLU A 91 -12.16 0.97 -1.33
CA GLU A 91 -11.55 -0.12 -0.57
C GLU A 91 -12.56 -0.84 0.33
N THR A 92 -13.46 -0.08 0.97
CA THR A 92 -14.54 -0.65 1.80
C THR A 92 -15.49 -1.52 0.97
N VAL A 93 -15.91 -1.07 -0.21
CA VAL A 93 -16.78 -1.83 -1.12
C VAL A 93 -16.07 -3.09 -1.61
N LEU A 94 -14.79 -3.00 -1.97
CA LEU A 94 -14.01 -4.16 -2.39
C LEU A 94 -13.79 -5.17 -1.27
N LEU A 95 -13.47 -4.72 -0.06
CA LEU A 95 -13.31 -5.59 1.11
C LEU A 95 -14.62 -6.32 1.44
N LYS A 96 -15.75 -5.60 1.42
CA LYS A 96 -17.07 -6.20 1.60
C LYS A 96 -17.36 -7.25 0.52
N SER A 97 -17.11 -6.92 -0.75
CA SER A 97 -17.40 -7.83 -1.86
C SER A 97 -16.51 -9.08 -1.89
N ARG A 98 -15.31 -9.02 -1.31
CA ARG A 98 -14.34 -10.13 -1.35
C ARG A 98 -14.34 -11.00 -0.11
N GLU A 99 -14.58 -10.41 1.05
CA GLU A 99 -14.37 -11.04 2.36
C GLU A 99 -15.66 -11.07 3.20
N GLU A 100 -16.81 -10.68 2.64
CA GLU A 100 -18.15 -10.68 3.27
C GLU A 100 -18.24 -10.00 4.64
N PHE A 101 -17.35 -9.05 4.93
CA PHE A 101 -17.39 -8.28 6.18
C PHE A 101 -18.68 -7.44 6.29
N GLY A 102 -19.18 -7.28 7.52
CA GLY A 102 -20.19 -6.27 7.84
C GLY A 102 -19.69 -4.86 7.53
N TRP A 103 -20.59 -3.94 7.12
CA TRP A 103 -20.23 -2.58 6.69
C TRP A 103 -19.32 -1.82 7.67
N LEU A 104 -19.56 -1.95 8.97
CA LEU A 104 -18.75 -1.29 10.00
C LEU A 104 -17.36 -1.90 10.16
N ASP A 105 -17.23 -3.21 9.98
CA ASP A 105 -15.95 -3.90 10.10
C ASP A 105 -15.09 -3.71 8.85
N ALA A 106 -15.71 -3.63 7.68
CA ALA A 106 -15.03 -3.26 6.43
C ALA A 106 -14.47 -1.83 6.51
N LEU A 107 -15.25 -0.86 7.01
CA LEU A 107 -14.79 0.51 7.22
C LEU A 107 -13.64 0.58 8.23
N LYS A 108 -13.79 -0.04 9.40
CA LYS A 108 -12.73 -0.10 10.42
C LYS A 108 -11.47 -0.75 9.89
N THR A 109 -11.61 -1.75 9.02
CA THR A 109 -10.48 -2.44 8.40
C THR A 109 -9.83 -1.57 7.33
N ALA A 110 -10.58 -0.87 6.49
CA ALA A 110 -10.04 0.08 5.51
C ALA A 110 -9.25 1.21 6.19
N PHE A 111 -9.84 1.84 7.21
CA PHE A 111 -9.12 2.83 8.04
C PHE A 111 -7.93 2.21 8.77
N GLY A 112 -8.10 1.04 9.39
CA GLY A 112 -7.08 0.40 10.21
C GLY A 112 -5.91 -0.15 9.41
N MET A 113 -6.12 -0.66 8.20
CA MET A 113 -5.10 -1.28 7.37
C MET A 113 -4.42 -0.31 6.41
N SER A 114 -5.16 0.63 5.84
CA SER A 114 -4.69 1.38 4.67
C SER A 114 -4.60 2.89 4.89
N PHE A 115 -5.14 3.46 5.96
CA PHE A 115 -5.14 4.92 6.17
C PHE A 115 -3.75 5.56 6.18
N ILE A 116 -2.78 4.98 6.91
CA ILE A 116 -1.40 5.49 6.97
C ILE A 116 -0.76 5.46 5.57
N SER A 117 -1.06 4.43 4.79
CA SER A 117 -0.59 4.26 3.41
C SER A 117 -1.24 5.28 2.48
N MET A 118 -2.53 5.58 2.66
CA MET A 118 -3.24 6.61 1.91
C MET A 118 -2.64 8.00 2.21
N VAL A 119 -2.43 8.34 3.48
CA VAL A 119 -1.80 9.62 3.85
C VAL A 119 -0.37 9.71 3.30
N GLY A 120 0.41 8.63 3.38
CA GLY A 120 1.75 8.58 2.81
C GLY A 120 1.76 8.74 1.28
N MET A 121 0.79 8.15 0.59
CA MET A 121 0.58 8.29 -0.85
C MET A 121 0.26 9.74 -1.21
N GLU A 122 -0.68 10.38 -0.52
CA GLU A 122 -1.06 11.77 -0.76
C GLU A 122 0.11 12.73 -0.54
N ILE A 123 0.88 12.54 0.53
CA ILE A 123 2.07 13.36 0.79
C ILE A 123 3.08 13.17 -0.34
N ALA A 124 3.34 11.94 -0.77
CA ALA A 124 4.28 11.67 -1.86
C ALA A 124 3.83 12.27 -3.20
N MET A 125 2.55 12.13 -3.54
CA MET A 125 1.97 12.68 -4.77
C MET A 125 2.04 14.21 -4.77
N ASN A 126 1.54 14.86 -3.72
CA ASN A 126 1.56 16.33 -3.62
C ASN A 126 2.98 16.90 -3.52
N THR A 127 3.90 16.22 -2.84
CA THR A 127 5.31 16.65 -2.78
C THR A 127 5.96 16.55 -4.15
N THR A 128 5.74 15.44 -4.87
CA THR A 128 6.32 15.24 -6.21
C THR A 128 5.74 16.25 -7.20
N ASP A 129 4.42 16.48 -7.16
CA ASP A 129 3.79 17.50 -8.00
C ASP A 129 4.33 18.90 -7.66
N PHE A 130 4.39 19.27 -6.38
CA PHE A 130 4.96 20.55 -5.97
C PHE A 130 6.42 20.74 -6.42
N MET A 131 7.25 19.70 -6.36
CA MET A 131 8.64 19.74 -6.82
C MET A 131 8.78 19.95 -8.33
N ILE A 132 7.82 19.47 -9.13
CA ILE A 132 7.91 19.51 -10.60
C ILE A 132 7.15 20.72 -11.17
N THR A 133 5.93 21.00 -10.72
CA THR A 133 5.04 22.04 -11.28
C THR A 133 5.01 23.32 -10.44
N GLY A 134 5.49 23.29 -9.20
CA GLY A 134 5.43 24.44 -8.29
C GLY A 134 4.01 24.84 -7.93
N ALA A 135 3.07 23.87 -7.86
CA ALA A 135 1.64 24.05 -7.58
C ALA A 135 0.84 24.78 -8.68
N LYS A 136 1.31 24.77 -9.93
CA LYS A 136 0.57 25.32 -11.08
C LYS A 136 -0.06 24.19 -11.89
N ALA A 137 -1.35 23.93 -11.67
CA ALA A 137 -2.11 23.00 -12.48
C ALA A 137 -2.44 23.63 -13.84
N ASN A 138 -1.56 23.44 -14.83
CA ASN A 138 -1.80 23.90 -16.20
C ASN A 138 -1.95 22.70 -17.14
N PHE A 139 -3.20 22.35 -17.46
CA PHE A 139 -3.50 21.21 -18.35
C PHE A 139 -2.94 21.35 -19.77
N SER A 140 -2.61 22.58 -20.18
CA SER A 140 -2.03 22.87 -21.49
C SER A 140 -0.53 22.61 -21.55
N ASP A 141 0.12 22.42 -20.41
CA ASP A 141 1.56 22.20 -20.32
C ASP A 141 1.87 20.69 -20.30
N PRO A 142 2.68 20.16 -21.23
CA PRO A 142 3.13 18.77 -21.17
C PRO A 142 3.90 18.41 -19.89
N VAL A 143 4.52 19.40 -19.22
CA VAL A 143 5.20 19.21 -17.93
C VAL A 143 4.21 18.77 -16.83
N TYR A 144 2.96 19.23 -16.86
CA TYR A 144 1.92 18.83 -15.92
C TYR A 144 1.62 17.33 -16.00
N TRP A 145 1.53 16.79 -17.22
CA TRP A 145 1.27 15.37 -17.44
C TRP A 145 2.45 14.49 -17.00
N LEU A 146 3.68 14.96 -17.20
CA LEU A 146 4.89 14.33 -16.69
C LEU A 146 4.94 14.33 -15.16
N ALA A 147 4.61 15.46 -14.54
CA ALA A 147 4.50 15.59 -13.09
C ALA A 147 3.46 14.63 -12.52
N LEU A 148 2.31 14.51 -13.18
CA LEU A 148 1.25 13.58 -12.79
C LEU A 148 1.73 12.12 -12.81
N ILE A 149 2.39 11.69 -13.88
CA ILE A 149 2.94 10.33 -13.97
C ILE A 149 3.98 10.10 -12.86
N ALA A 150 4.88 11.06 -12.64
CA ALA A 150 5.87 10.97 -11.58
C ALA A 150 5.23 10.90 -10.19
N ALA A 151 4.20 11.72 -9.93
CA ALA A 151 3.44 11.72 -8.70
C ALA A 151 2.74 10.37 -8.47
N LEU A 152 2.08 9.81 -9.48
CA LEU A 152 1.44 8.48 -9.39
C LEU A 152 2.45 7.37 -9.08
N ILE A 153 3.64 7.41 -9.69
CA ILE A 153 4.71 6.44 -9.40
C ILE A 153 5.22 6.61 -7.96
N ALA A 154 5.47 7.84 -7.52
CA ALA A 154 5.91 8.13 -6.15
C ALA A 154 4.84 7.70 -5.13
N GLY A 155 3.58 8.02 -5.41
CA GLY A 155 2.41 7.62 -4.64
C GLY A 155 2.22 6.11 -4.56
N PHE A 156 2.63 5.36 -5.58
CA PHE A 156 2.62 3.90 -5.53
C PHE A 156 3.79 3.33 -4.71
N ILE A 157 5.01 3.84 -4.92
CA ILE A 157 6.22 3.30 -4.29
C ILE A 157 6.27 3.59 -2.78
N ALA A 158 5.87 4.79 -2.36
CA ALA A 158 5.94 5.22 -0.96
C ALA A 158 5.17 4.29 0.03
N PRO A 159 3.89 3.95 -0.20
CA PRO A 159 3.12 3.09 0.70
C PRO A 159 3.39 1.59 0.54
N LEU A 160 3.92 1.14 -0.60
CA LEU A 160 4.09 -0.28 -0.93
C LEU A 160 4.92 -1.09 0.09
N PRO A 161 6.12 -0.65 0.54
CA PRO A 161 6.90 -1.40 1.53
C PRO A 161 6.21 -1.45 2.90
N TYR A 162 5.48 -0.39 3.27
CA TYR A 162 4.71 -0.36 4.50
C TYR A 162 3.51 -1.31 4.44
N ASN A 163 2.78 -1.33 3.32
CA ASN A 163 1.68 -2.28 3.08
C ASN A 163 2.18 -3.74 3.13
N TYR A 164 3.33 -4.02 2.53
CA TYR A 164 3.95 -5.35 2.62
C TYR A 164 4.30 -5.73 4.06
N TYR A 165 5.03 -4.85 4.76
CA TYR A 165 5.44 -5.09 6.15
C TYR A 165 4.24 -5.37 7.05
N LYS A 166 3.16 -4.61 6.86
CA LYS A 166 1.92 -4.79 7.60
C LYS A 166 1.28 -6.14 7.32
N LEU A 167 1.13 -6.54 6.06
CA LEU A 167 0.56 -7.85 5.73
C LEU A 167 1.40 -9.01 6.29
N GLU A 168 2.73 -8.92 6.21
CA GLU A 168 3.65 -9.96 6.69
C GLU A 168 3.71 -10.02 8.23
N LYS A 169 3.58 -8.88 8.92
CA LYS A 169 3.56 -8.80 10.39
C LYS A 169 2.22 -9.20 10.98
N PHE A 170 1.13 -8.70 10.41
CA PHE A 170 -0.20 -8.92 10.97
C PHE A 170 -0.75 -10.29 10.60
N LYS A 171 -0.27 -10.94 9.52
CA LYS A 171 -0.45 -12.37 9.17
C LYS A 171 -1.80 -13.01 9.53
N LYS A 172 -2.88 -12.21 9.59
CA LYS A 172 -4.24 -12.70 9.72
C LYS A 172 -4.65 -13.18 8.33
N ALA A 173 -4.11 -14.34 7.97
CA ALA A 173 -4.93 -15.32 7.28
C ALA A 173 -6.09 -15.57 8.25
N CYS A 174 -7.20 -14.85 8.05
CA CYS A 174 -8.49 -15.43 8.39
C CYS A 174 -8.58 -16.66 7.48
N HIS A 175 -8.12 -17.79 8.02
CA HIS A 175 -8.45 -19.10 7.53
C HIS A 175 -9.85 -19.46 8.00
#